data_AF-A0A6G0HW00-F1
#
_entry.id   AF-A0A6G0HW00-F1
#
_cell.length_a   1.000
_cell.length_b   1.000
_cell.length_c   1.000
_cell.angle_alpha   90.00
_cell.angle_beta   90.00
_cell.angle_gamma   90.00
#
_symmetry.space_group_name_H-M   'P 1'
#
loop_
_entity.id
_entity.type
_entity.pdbx_description
1 polymer ?
#
loop_
_entity_poly.entity_id
_entity_poly.type
_entity_poly.pdbx_seq_one_letter_code
_entity_poly.pdbx_strand_id
1 'polypeptide(L)'
;MKEAEEAFEKCLGDGVEKSKSSCEKALKSVLYPRGKKGGFHRTLKCVVENNGTHKSKRKQINLNVTLASCLTDSIDEEFKSTFPNERNRAPFKGAINTFSLDTEGLIQEYKDVELQLVFLKTEEEEIKTKLNKMIRERKKTIYSSLMTTIEKTMQECYEKAATFTGQDTLKNMRETIEQHVNGLKNIMFQQAKDEMLTQLRLLKEDILKTLGDTMQESIRLSLQEDGESIPDFSMELEKVKRHYNKLKQLCSTTTYTGLLGGEKQQKPDYSLKIPPGTLIRDMRIWS
;
A
#
# COMPACT_ATOMS: atom_id res chain seq x y z
N MET A 1 2.43 -15.72 -5.35
CA MET A 1 3.24 -14.51 -5.61
C MET A 1 4.05 -14.62 -6.90
N LYS A 2 4.63 -15.77 -7.25
CA LYS A 2 5.34 -15.93 -8.54
C LYS A 2 4.48 -15.57 -9.76
N GLU A 3 3.24 -16.07 -9.81
CA GLU A 3 2.27 -15.72 -10.87
C GLU A 3 2.02 -14.21 -10.96
N ALA A 4 1.89 -13.53 -9.82
CA ALA A 4 1.71 -12.07 -9.77
C ALA A 4 2.96 -11.32 -10.27
N GLU A 5 4.16 -11.81 -9.96
CA GLU A 5 5.41 -11.25 -10.49
C GLU A 5 5.46 -11.34 -12.03
N GLU A 6 5.12 -12.51 -12.59
CA GLU A 6 5.08 -12.73 -14.04
C GLU A 6 4.02 -11.86 -14.73
N ALA A 7 2.83 -11.75 -14.12
CA ALA A 7 1.76 -10.88 -14.62
C ALA A 7 2.17 -9.41 -14.59
N PHE A 8 2.77 -8.94 -13.49
CA PHE A 8 3.26 -7.57 -13.36
C PHE A 8 4.36 -7.28 -14.38
N GLU A 9 5.29 -8.22 -14.57
CA GLU A 9 6.39 -8.07 -15.52
C GLU A 9 5.91 -7.89 -16.96
N LYS A 10 4.87 -8.66 -17.33
CA LYS A 10 4.20 -8.55 -18.63
C LYS A 10 3.46 -7.21 -18.78
N CYS A 11 2.56 -6.90 -17.85
CA CYS A 11 1.77 -5.66 -17.87
C CYS A 11 2.66 -4.41 -17.93
N LEU A 12 3.66 -4.34 -17.04
CA LEU A 12 4.60 -3.22 -17.02
C LEU A 12 5.49 -3.21 -18.27
N GLY A 13 5.83 -4.37 -18.85
CA GLY A 13 6.54 -4.43 -20.13
C GLY A 13 5.77 -3.73 -21.24
N ASP A 14 4.47 -4.04 -21.39
CA ASP A 14 3.59 -3.37 -22.33
C ASP A 14 3.43 -1.87 -22.01
N GLY A 15 3.35 -1.53 -20.72
CA GLY A 15 3.31 -0.17 -20.22
C GLY A 15 4.55 0.64 -20.60
N VAL A 16 5.74 0.04 -20.51
CA VAL A 16 7.02 0.67 -20.89
C VAL A 16 7.02 1.01 -22.39
N GLU A 17 6.65 0.07 -23.26
CA GLU A 17 6.62 0.32 -24.72
C GLU A 17 5.58 1.38 -25.11
N LYS A 18 4.40 1.37 -24.47
CA LYS A 18 3.39 2.43 -24.63
C LYS A 18 3.89 3.78 -24.13
N SER A 19 4.61 3.80 -23.01
CA SER A 19 5.19 5.03 -22.45
C SER A 19 6.23 5.63 -23.39
N LYS A 20 7.17 4.82 -23.91
CA LYS A 20 8.19 5.27 -24.87
C LYS A 20 7.59 5.90 -26.13
N SER A 21 6.54 5.28 -26.68
CA SER A 21 5.90 5.74 -27.93
C SER A 21 4.98 6.95 -27.75
N SER A 22 4.38 7.14 -26.57
CA SER A 22 3.40 8.21 -26.32
C SER A 22 3.91 9.37 -25.47
N CYS A 23 5.06 9.23 -24.79
CA CYS A 23 5.58 10.21 -23.84
C CYS A 23 5.74 11.61 -24.44
N GLU A 24 6.24 11.73 -25.68
CA GLU A 24 6.42 13.04 -26.33
C GLU A 24 5.09 13.76 -26.54
N LYS A 25 4.04 13.04 -26.92
CA LYS A 25 2.70 13.60 -27.10
C LYS A 25 2.10 14.01 -25.76
N ALA A 26 2.24 13.16 -24.74
CA ALA A 26 1.79 13.46 -23.38
C ALA A 26 2.51 14.70 -22.83
N LEU A 27 3.82 14.77 -22.98
CA LEU A 27 4.66 15.89 -22.57
C LEU A 27 4.26 17.20 -23.27
N LYS A 28 4.10 17.17 -24.60
CA LYS A 28 3.67 18.35 -25.37
C LYS A 28 2.31 18.90 -24.90
N SER A 29 1.39 18.02 -24.49
CA SER A 29 0.09 18.45 -23.97
C SER A 29 0.19 19.29 -22.68
N VAL A 30 1.23 19.04 -21.87
CA VAL A 30 1.51 19.75 -20.62
C VAL A 30 2.30 21.03 -20.89
N LEU A 31 3.34 20.95 -21.73
CA LEU A 31 4.26 22.07 -22.01
C LEU A 31 3.69 23.13 -22.95
N TYR A 32 2.75 22.75 -23.84
CA TYR A 32 2.14 23.64 -24.84
C TYR A 32 0.61 23.56 -24.78
N PRO A 33 -0.02 24.02 -23.68
CA PRO A 33 -1.47 23.97 -23.56
C PRO A 33 -2.16 24.86 -24.60
N ARG A 34 -3.17 24.31 -25.29
CA ARG A 34 -3.95 25.04 -26.29
C ARG A 34 -4.69 26.24 -25.67
N GLY A 35 -4.73 27.36 -26.38
CA GLY A 35 -5.57 28.52 -26.05
C GLY A 35 -5.05 29.50 -25.00
N LYS A 36 -3.87 29.29 -24.40
CA LYS A 36 -3.31 30.22 -23.39
C LYS A 36 -2.26 31.15 -24.00
N LYS A 37 -2.65 32.39 -24.31
CA LYS A 37 -1.73 33.42 -24.85
C LYS A 37 -0.99 34.24 -23.77
N GLY A 38 -1.31 34.07 -22.48
CA GLY A 38 -0.63 34.76 -21.38
C GLY A 38 -0.60 33.95 -20.08
N GLY A 39 0.48 34.08 -19.30
CA GLY A 39 0.58 33.54 -17.93
C GLY A 39 1.10 32.11 -17.78
N PHE A 40 1.20 31.31 -18.86
CA PHE A 40 1.71 29.94 -18.77
C PHE A 40 3.16 29.87 -18.28
N HIS A 41 3.98 30.88 -18.56
CA HIS A 41 5.32 31.01 -17.99
C HIS A 41 5.33 30.88 -16.46
N ARG A 42 4.41 31.58 -15.76
CA ARG A 42 4.31 31.49 -14.29
C ARG A 42 3.87 30.10 -13.85
N THR A 43 2.95 29.48 -14.58
CA THR A 43 2.52 28.11 -14.31
C THR A 43 3.66 27.12 -14.45
N LEU A 44 4.41 27.16 -15.57
CA LEU A 44 5.52 26.25 -15.80
C LEU A 44 6.65 26.50 -14.79
N LYS A 45 6.91 27.76 -14.45
CA LYS A 45 7.85 28.11 -13.38
C LYS A 45 7.46 27.46 -12.04
N CYS A 46 6.19 27.58 -11.63
CA CYS A 46 5.73 26.88 -10.43
C CYS A 46 5.80 25.35 -10.56
N VAL A 47 5.58 24.78 -11.75
CA VAL A 47 5.71 23.32 -11.96
C VAL A 47 7.15 22.89 -11.69
N VAL A 48 8.14 23.57 -12.26
CA VAL A 48 9.56 23.19 -12.09
C VAL A 48 10.07 23.47 -10.67
N GLU A 49 9.65 24.58 -10.05
CA GLU A 49 10.00 24.91 -8.66
C GLU A 49 9.40 23.94 -7.63
N ASN A 50 8.32 23.22 -7.98
CA ASN A 50 7.65 22.26 -7.12
C ASN A 50 7.74 20.83 -7.70
N ASN A 51 8.92 20.44 -8.20
CA ASN A 51 9.26 19.08 -8.63
C ASN A 51 8.25 18.44 -9.61
N GLY A 52 7.83 19.22 -10.61
CA GLY A 52 6.90 18.77 -11.64
C GLY A 52 5.42 18.93 -11.27
N THR A 53 5.08 19.56 -10.15
CA THR A 53 3.70 19.71 -9.69
C THR A 53 3.27 21.17 -9.61
N HIS A 54 2.04 21.49 -10.05
CA HIS A 54 1.42 22.77 -9.79
C HIS A 54 -0.05 22.58 -9.47
N LYS A 55 -0.47 23.10 -8.30
CA LYS A 55 -1.86 23.05 -7.86
C LYS A 55 -2.42 24.47 -7.73
N SER A 56 -3.55 24.70 -8.37
CA SER A 56 -4.35 25.93 -8.25
C SER A 56 -5.82 25.57 -8.00
N LYS A 57 -6.64 26.54 -7.61
CA LYS A 57 -8.09 26.34 -7.37
C LYS A 57 -8.85 25.73 -8.57
N ARG A 58 -8.33 25.91 -9.80
CA ARG A 58 -9.00 25.49 -11.04
C ARG A 58 -8.27 24.40 -11.81
N LYS A 59 -6.99 24.17 -11.54
CA LYS A 59 -6.15 23.24 -12.32
C LYS A 59 -5.07 22.63 -11.46
N GLN A 60 -4.88 21.32 -11.63
CA GLN A 60 -3.75 20.57 -11.14
C GLN A 60 -2.94 20.08 -12.33
N ILE A 61 -1.62 20.29 -12.28
CA ILE A 61 -0.64 19.76 -13.23
C ILE A 61 0.30 18.90 -12.40
N ASN A 62 0.53 17.67 -12.84
CA ASN A 62 1.58 16.82 -12.30
C ASN A 62 2.25 16.12 -13.49
N LEU A 63 3.48 16.53 -13.78
CA LEU A 63 4.22 15.99 -14.91
C LEU A 63 4.64 14.54 -14.65
N ASN A 64 4.99 14.20 -13.41
CA ASN A 64 5.38 12.84 -13.03
C ASN A 64 4.22 11.85 -13.23
N VAL A 65 2.99 12.23 -12.84
CA VAL A 65 1.77 11.44 -13.11
C VAL A 65 1.51 11.31 -14.61
N THR A 66 1.71 12.40 -15.37
CA THR A 66 1.50 12.38 -16.82
C THR A 66 2.48 11.42 -17.51
N LEU A 67 3.73 11.39 -17.06
CA LEU A 67 4.73 10.46 -17.58
C LEU A 67 4.48 9.02 -17.11
N ALA A 68 4.01 8.83 -15.88
CA ALA A 68 3.71 7.52 -15.32
C ALA A 68 2.42 6.88 -15.86
N SER A 69 1.54 7.64 -16.53
CA SER A 69 0.16 7.21 -16.78
C SER A 69 0.07 5.90 -17.56
N CYS A 70 0.90 5.71 -18.60
CA CYS A 70 0.88 4.46 -19.36
C CYS A 70 1.34 3.25 -18.54
N LEU A 71 2.27 3.44 -17.59
CA LEU A 71 2.66 2.39 -16.66
C LEU A 71 1.53 2.09 -15.68
N THR A 72 0.95 3.12 -15.04
CA THR A 72 -0.13 2.94 -14.07
C THR A 72 -1.35 2.30 -14.72
N ASP A 73 -1.76 2.77 -15.90
CA ASP A 73 -2.90 2.22 -16.65
C ASP A 73 -2.67 0.76 -17.06
N SER A 74 -1.43 0.39 -17.39
CA SER A 74 -1.10 -0.98 -17.78
C SER A 74 -1.19 -1.99 -16.65
N ILE A 75 -1.00 -1.54 -15.41
CA ILE A 75 -0.92 -2.41 -14.23
C ILE A 75 -2.15 -2.31 -13.34
N ASP A 76 -3.00 -1.28 -13.49
CA ASP A 76 -4.05 -0.95 -12.53
C ASP A 76 -5.00 -2.12 -12.23
N GLU A 77 -5.45 -2.82 -13.27
CA GLU A 77 -6.37 -3.96 -13.13
C GLU A 77 -5.69 -5.18 -12.50
N GLU A 78 -4.48 -5.51 -12.94
CA GLU A 78 -3.70 -6.61 -12.36
C GLU A 78 -3.33 -6.32 -10.90
N PHE A 79 -3.01 -5.07 -10.59
CA PHE A 79 -2.71 -4.60 -9.24
C PHE A 79 -3.94 -4.68 -8.33
N LYS A 80 -5.12 -4.27 -8.80
CA LYS A 80 -6.39 -4.40 -8.06
C LYS A 80 -6.75 -5.86 -7.80
N SER A 81 -6.55 -6.72 -8.79
CA SER A 81 -6.77 -8.17 -8.65
C SER A 81 -5.86 -8.75 -7.58
N THR A 82 -4.58 -8.38 -7.62
CA THR A 82 -3.53 -8.86 -6.71
C THR A 82 -3.67 -8.30 -5.29
N PHE A 83 -4.00 -7.01 -5.15
CA PHE A 83 -4.13 -6.28 -3.87
C PHE A 83 -5.48 -5.56 -3.74
N PRO A 84 -6.61 -6.28 -3.65
CA PRO A 84 -7.91 -5.64 -3.66
C PRO A 84 -8.17 -4.84 -2.37
N ASN A 85 -9.02 -3.82 -2.51
CA ASN A 85 -9.41 -2.94 -1.40
C ASN A 85 -10.50 -3.57 -0.51
N GLU A 86 -11.23 -4.55 -1.03
CA GLU A 86 -12.27 -5.23 -0.27
C GLU A 86 -11.65 -6.16 0.77
N ARG A 87 -12.05 -5.95 2.03
CA ARG A 87 -11.51 -6.68 3.19
C ARG A 87 -11.68 -8.21 3.09
N ASN A 88 -12.57 -8.73 2.23
CA ASN A 88 -12.96 -10.14 2.25
C ASN A 88 -12.59 -10.94 1.00
N ARG A 89 -11.92 -10.36 -0.01
CA ARG A 89 -11.66 -11.02 -1.31
C ARG A 89 -10.22 -10.92 -1.84
N ALA A 90 -9.22 -10.66 -0.99
CA ALA A 90 -7.84 -10.61 -1.47
C ALA A 90 -7.27 -12.00 -1.75
N PRO A 91 -6.64 -12.25 -2.92
CA PRO A 91 -5.99 -13.53 -3.22
C PRO A 91 -4.99 -13.94 -2.15
N PHE A 92 -4.20 -12.98 -1.65
CA PHE A 92 -3.25 -13.23 -0.57
C PHE A 92 -3.88 -13.37 0.80
N LYS A 93 -4.96 -12.64 1.09
CA LYS A 93 -5.69 -12.83 2.35
C LYS A 93 -6.30 -14.22 2.42
N GLY A 94 -6.81 -14.74 1.30
CA GLY A 94 -7.25 -16.13 1.19
C GLY A 94 -6.14 -17.10 1.55
N ALA A 95 -5.01 -17.05 0.82
CA ALA A 95 -3.89 -17.95 1.06
C ALA A 95 -3.32 -17.87 2.49
N ILE A 96 -3.17 -16.66 3.05
CA ILE A 96 -2.69 -16.46 4.43
C ILE A 96 -3.69 -17.03 5.44
N ASN A 97 -4.99 -16.80 5.24
CA ASN A 97 -6.00 -17.28 6.16
C ASN A 97 -6.22 -18.81 6.05
N THR A 98 -5.93 -19.40 4.90
CA THR A 98 -6.07 -20.84 4.65
C THR A 98 -4.91 -21.66 5.23
N PHE A 99 -3.73 -21.07 5.38
CA PHE A 99 -2.62 -21.75 6.05
C PHE A 99 -3.01 -22.13 7.49
N SER A 100 -2.66 -23.35 7.88
CA SER A 100 -2.95 -23.92 9.19
C SER A 100 -1.88 -24.94 9.58
N LEU A 101 -1.50 -24.99 10.85
CA LEU A 101 -0.70 -26.06 11.44
C LEU A 101 -1.54 -27.28 11.86
N ASP A 102 -2.86 -27.25 11.61
CA ASP A 102 -3.84 -28.26 12.01
C ASP A 102 -3.79 -28.59 13.52
N THR A 103 -3.50 -27.57 14.33
CA THR A 103 -3.42 -27.70 15.79
C THR A 103 -4.72 -28.19 16.42
N GLU A 104 -5.89 -27.92 15.79
CA GLU A 104 -7.17 -28.43 16.27
C GLU A 104 -7.29 -29.96 16.16
N GLY A 105 -6.82 -30.55 15.06
CA GLY A 105 -6.74 -32.01 14.91
C GLY A 105 -5.75 -32.62 15.91
N LEU A 106 -4.58 -32.00 16.03
CA LEU A 106 -3.53 -32.46 16.96
C LEU A 106 -3.96 -32.40 18.42
N ILE A 107 -4.75 -31.40 18.84
CA ILE A 107 -5.27 -31.29 20.21
C ILE A 107 -6.21 -32.47 20.54
N GLN A 108 -6.97 -32.97 19.57
CA GLN A 108 -7.86 -34.11 19.78
C GLN A 108 -7.10 -35.42 19.98
N GLU A 109 -5.97 -35.57 19.30
CA GLU A 109 -5.13 -36.77 19.32
C GLU A 109 -4.15 -36.77 20.51
N TYR A 110 -3.53 -35.63 20.81
CA TYR A 110 -2.45 -35.49 21.78
C TYR A 110 -2.83 -34.54 22.92
N LYS A 111 -3.64 -35.03 23.86
CA LYS A 111 -4.08 -34.25 25.02
C LYS A 111 -2.94 -33.82 25.95
N ASP A 112 -1.89 -34.62 26.02
CA ASP A 112 -0.75 -34.40 26.94
C ASP A 112 0.06 -33.14 26.58
N VAL A 113 -0.08 -32.63 25.35
CA VAL A 113 0.57 -31.41 24.85
C VAL A 113 -0.45 -30.33 24.44
N GLU A 114 -1.67 -30.37 25.00
CA GLU A 114 -2.74 -29.41 24.66
C GLU A 114 -2.27 -27.96 24.81
N LEU A 115 -1.51 -27.65 25.86
CA LEU A 115 -1.01 -26.30 26.14
C LEU A 115 -0.08 -25.78 25.04
N GLN A 116 0.88 -26.61 24.62
CA GLN A 116 1.83 -26.31 23.54
C GLN A 116 1.10 -26.09 22.22
N LEU A 117 0.09 -26.92 21.92
CA LEU A 117 -0.70 -26.79 20.69
C LEU A 117 -1.62 -25.56 20.71
N VAL A 118 -2.19 -25.21 21.87
CA VAL A 118 -2.96 -23.96 22.05
C VAL A 118 -2.06 -22.72 21.87
N PHE A 119 -0.81 -22.78 22.37
CA PHE A 119 0.18 -21.74 22.13
C PHE A 119 0.48 -21.60 20.63
N LEU A 120 0.81 -22.69 19.93
CA LEU A 120 1.06 -22.66 18.48
C LEU A 120 -0.12 -22.12 17.68
N LYS A 121 -1.34 -22.49 18.06
CA LYS A 121 -2.56 -21.94 17.44
C LYS A 121 -2.67 -20.42 17.62
N THR A 122 -2.29 -19.92 18.80
CA THR A 122 -2.32 -18.48 19.08
C THR A 122 -1.28 -17.74 18.25
N GLU A 123 -0.06 -18.27 18.19
CA GLU A 123 1.03 -17.75 17.35
C GLU A 123 0.65 -17.75 15.85
N GLU A 124 -0.05 -18.79 15.39
CA GLU A 124 -0.57 -18.91 14.02
C GLU A 124 -1.53 -17.76 13.67
N GLU A 125 -2.48 -17.44 14.54
CA GLU A 125 -3.43 -16.34 14.34
C GLU A 125 -2.76 -14.96 14.42
N GLU A 126 -1.75 -14.82 15.29
CA GLU A 126 -0.95 -13.60 15.38
C GLU A 126 -0.14 -13.35 14.10
N ILE A 127 0.57 -14.38 13.58
CA ILE A 127 1.35 -14.23 12.36
C ILE A 127 0.45 -13.92 11.15
N LYS A 128 -0.73 -14.56 11.04
CA LYS A 128 -1.73 -14.22 10.01
C LYS A 128 -2.12 -12.75 10.05
N THR A 129 -2.35 -12.21 11.24
CA THR A 129 -2.69 -10.80 11.44
C THR A 129 -1.54 -9.87 11.04
N LYS A 130 -0.30 -10.22 11.45
CA LYS A 130 0.92 -9.47 11.13
C LYS A 130 1.20 -9.44 9.62
N LEU A 131 1.10 -10.57 8.94
CA LEU A 131 1.32 -10.66 7.48
C LEU A 131 0.29 -9.84 6.70
N ASN A 132 -1.00 -9.91 7.09
CA ASN A 132 -2.06 -9.10 6.48
C ASN A 132 -1.81 -7.59 6.64
N LYS A 133 -1.33 -7.16 7.82
CA LYS A 133 -0.95 -5.75 8.06
C LYS A 133 0.22 -5.33 7.17
N MET A 134 1.28 -6.14 7.09
CA MET A 134 2.46 -5.85 6.27
C MET A 134 2.11 -5.71 4.79
N ILE A 135 1.30 -6.61 4.23
CA ILE A 135 0.83 -6.51 2.84
C ILE A 135 0.06 -5.21 2.61
N ARG A 136 -0.84 -4.85 3.53
CA ARG A 136 -1.64 -3.62 3.44
C ARG A 136 -0.77 -2.37 3.45
N GLU A 137 0.30 -2.34 4.24
CA GLU A 137 1.22 -1.20 4.32
C GLU A 137 2.09 -1.11 3.06
N ARG A 138 2.63 -2.25 2.59
CA ARG A 138 3.55 -2.32 1.46
C ARG A 138 2.87 -2.10 0.11
N LYS A 139 1.58 -2.44 -0.05
CA LYS A 139 0.86 -2.25 -1.33
C LYS A 139 0.96 -0.82 -1.86
N LYS A 140 0.84 0.17 -0.96
CA LYS A 140 0.89 1.59 -1.32
C LYS A 140 2.27 1.96 -1.88
N THR A 141 3.31 1.53 -1.19
CA THR A 141 4.71 1.76 -1.59
C THR A 141 5.01 1.13 -2.94
N ILE A 142 4.55 -0.11 -3.18
CA ILE A 142 4.71 -0.81 -4.46
C ILE A 142 4.06 0.00 -5.58
N TYR A 143 2.79 0.39 -5.44
CA TYR A 143 2.10 1.13 -6.51
C TYR A 143 2.71 2.52 -6.76
N SER A 144 3.04 3.26 -5.70
CA SER A 144 3.60 4.61 -5.85
C SER A 144 5.03 4.61 -6.43
N SER A 145 5.75 3.48 -6.35
CA SER A 145 7.12 3.37 -6.83
C SER A 145 7.30 3.76 -8.31
N LEU A 146 6.29 3.50 -9.16
CA LEU A 146 6.29 3.91 -10.56
C LEU A 146 6.47 5.43 -10.71
N MET A 147 5.62 6.20 -10.02
CA MET A 147 5.65 7.65 -10.06
C MET A 147 6.87 8.21 -9.34
N THR A 148 7.22 7.67 -8.17
CA THR A 148 8.37 8.14 -7.37
C THR A 148 9.69 7.94 -8.11
N THR A 149 9.83 6.84 -8.86
CA THR A 149 11.02 6.60 -9.69
C THR A 149 11.12 7.61 -10.82
N ILE A 150 10.01 7.88 -11.51
CA ILE A 150 9.96 8.92 -12.55
C ILE A 150 10.31 10.29 -11.96
N GLU A 151 9.70 10.66 -10.84
CA GLU A 151 9.99 11.92 -10.15
C GLU A 151 11.48 12.05 -9.81
N LYS A 152 12.10 10.99 -9.27
CA LYS A 152 13.54 10.95 -8.98
C LYS A 152 14.38 11.17 -10.24
N THR A 153 14.04 10.52 -11.36
CA THR A 153 14.77 10.70 -12.63
C THR A 153 14.58 12.09 -13.22
N MET A 154 13.45 12.76 -12.96
CA MET A 154 13.14 14.10 -13.45
C MET A 154 13.73 15.22 -12.58
N GLN A 155 14.20 14.90 -11.37
CA GLN A 155 14.62 15.88 -10.37
C GLN A 155 15.69 16.86 -10.88
N GLU A 156 16.75 16.34 -11.51
CA GLU A 156 17.83 17.16 -12.08
C GLU A 156 17.30 18.14 -13.13
N CYS A 157 16.34 17.71 -13.96
CA CYS A 157 15.71 18.57 -14.95
C CYS A 157 14.91 19.69 -14.31
N TYR A 158 14.18 19.42 -13.23
CA TYR A 158 13.40 20.44 -12.53
C TYR A 158 14.31 21.49 -11.91
N GLU A 159 15.38 21.04 -11.25
CA GLU A 159 16.39 21.92 -10.65
C GLU A 159 17.04 22.80 -11.71
N LYS A 160 17.52 22.21 -12.81
CA LYS A 160 18.10 22.95 -13.93
C LYS A 160 17.11 23.94 -14.54
N ALA A 161 15.87 23.51 -14.81
CA ALA A 161 14.85 24.37 -15.40
C ALA A 161 14.45 25.54 -14.49
N ALA A 162 14.45 25.35 -13.16
CA ALA A 162 14.12 26.39 -12.20
C ALA A 162 15.18 27.52 -12.15
N THR A 163 16.42 27.26 -12.58
CA THR A 163 17.50 28.28 -12.60
C THR A 163 17.35 29.31 -13.72
N PHE A 164 16.54 29.05 -14.75
CA PHE A 164 16.40 29.98 -15.86
C PHE A 164 15.70 31.28 -15.44
N THR A 165 16.29 32.40 -15.85
CA THR A 165 15.79 33.75 -15.59
C THR A 165 15.95 34.63 -16.83
N GLY A 166 15.21 35.74 -16.88
CA GLY A 166 15.30 36.71 -17.97
C GLY A 166 14.51 36.35 -19.23
N GLN A 167 14.96 36.89 -20.36
CA GLN A 167 14.35 36.62 -21.67
C GLN A 167 14.50 35.13 -22.02
N ASP A 168 13.53 34.58 -22.76
CA ASP A 168 13.50 33.17 -23.18
C ASP A 168 13.37 32.10 -22.09
N THR A 169 13.20 32.48 -20.82
CA THR A 169 13.00 31.54 -19.68
C THR A 169 11.97 30.44 -19.99
N LEU A 170 10.82 30.79 -20.58
CA LEU A 170 9.79 29.80 -20.95
C LEU A 170 10.29 28.79 -21.99
N LYS A 171 11.04 29.25 -23.00
CA LYS A 171 11.60 28.39 -24.05
C LYS A 171 12.66 27.46 -23.44
N ASN A 172 13.58 28.01 -22.65
CA ASN A 172 14.66 27.25 -22.02
C ASN A 172 14.13 26.17 -21.06
N MET A 173 13.10 26.47 -20.26
CA MET A 173 12.44 25.47 -19.41
C MET A 173 11.83 24.33 -20.23
N ARG A 174 11.13 24.64 -21.33
CA ARG A 174 10.52 23.62 -22.19
C ARG A 174 11.57 22.74 -22.85
N GLU A 175 12.56 23.34 -23.48
CA GLU A 175 13.63 22.62 -24.18
C GLU A 175 14.41 21.72 -23.22
N THR A 176 14.69 22.19 -22.00
CA THR A 176 15.36 21.39 -20.97
C THR A 176 14.54 20.17 -20.58
N ILE A 177 13.23 20.33 -20.35
CA ILE A 177 12.33 19.21 -20.03
C ILE A 177 12.21 18.24 -21.20
N GLU A 178 12.04 18.74 -22.43
CA GLU A 178 11.92 17.90 -23.62
C GLU A 178 13.21 17.11 -23.89
N GLN A 179 14.36 17.75 -23.80
CA GLN A 179 15.66 17.09 -23.97
C GLN A 179 15.89 16.01 -22.91
N HIS A 180 15.58 16.32 -21.64
CA HIS A 180 15.76 15.37 -20.54
C HIS A 180 14.87 14.13 -20.70
N VAL A 181 13.57 14.34 -20.95
CA VAL A 181 12.62 13.23 -21.16
C VAL A 181 13.01 12.42 -22.39
N ASN A 182 13.39 13.05 -23.51
CA ASN A 182 13.77 12.33 -24.72
C ASN A 182 15.07 11.53 -24.54
N GLY A 183 16.04 12.07 -23.80
CA GLY A 183 17.30 11.40 -23.50
C GLY A 183 17.13 10.21 -22.54
N LEU A 184 16.21 10.32 -21.57
CA LEU A 184 16.04 9.31 -20.53
C LEU A 184 14.82 8.41 -20.68
N LYS A 185 13.90 8.64 -21.63
CA LYS A 185 12.62 7.88 -21.72
C LYS A 185 12.82 6.37 -21.69
N ASN A 186 13.83 5.85 -22.36
CA ASN A 186 14.10 4.41 -22.40
C ASN A 186 14.53 3.87 -21.04
N ILE A 187 15.34 4.63 -20.30
CA ILE A 187 15.90 4.25 -19.01
C ILE A 187 14.88 4.49 -17.89
N MET A 188 14.25 5.68 -17.88
CA MET A 188 13.30 6.12 -16.86
C MET A 188 12.11 5.16 -16.71
N PHE A 189 11.46 4.77 -17.81
CA PHE A 189 10.32 3.87 -17.74
C PHE A 189 10.74 2.45 -17.36
N GLN A 190 11.90 2.00 -17.82
CA GLN A 190 12.45 0.70 -17.45
C GLN A 190 12.80 0.65 -15.95
N GLN A 191 13.46 1.68 -15.43
CA GLN A 191 13.76 1.80 -14.00
C GLN A 191 12.49 1.82 -13.15
N ALA A 192 11.44 2.52 -13.59
CA ALA A 192 10.17 2.53 -12.87
C ALA A 192 9.54 1.12 -12.82
N LYS A 193 9.55 0.38 -13.94
CA LYS A 193 9.13 -1.03 -13.98
C LYS A 193 9.96 -1.88 -13.01
N ASP A 194 11.28 -1.78 -13.09
CA ASP A 194 12.20 -2.63 -12.33
C ASP A 194 12.10 -2.35 -10.83
N GLU A 195 11.92 -1.10 -10.42
CA GLU A 195 11.71 -0.72 -9.03
C GLU A 195 10.41 -1.33 -8.49
N MET A 196 9.29 -1.23 -9.21
CA MET A 196 8.02 -1.82 -8.77
C MET A 196 8.11 -3.35 -8.61
N LEU A 197 8.78 -4.03 -9.56
CA LEU A 197 9.03 -5.48 -9.47
C LEU A 197 9.95 -5.82 -8.30
N THR A 198 10.96 -5.00 -8.04
CA THR A 198 11.86 -5.17 -6.88
C THR A 198 11.08 -5.04 -5.58
N GLN A 199 10.21 -4.03 -5.45
CA GLN A 199 9.37 -3.87 -4.26
C GLN A 199 8.41 -5.05 -4.05
N LEU A 200 7.89 -5.63 -5.13
CA LEU A 200 7.06 -6.84 -5.07
C LEU A 200 7.86 -8.07 -4.58
N ARG A 201 9.08 -8.26 -5.10
CA ARG A 201 9.99 -9.36 -4.67
C ARG A 201 10.40 -9.20 -3.21
N LEU A 202 10.75 -7.99 -2.78
CA LEU A 202 11.06 -7.71 -1.38
C LEU A 202 9.87 -8.01 -0.47
N LEU A 203 8.63 -7.65 -0.87
CA LEU A 203 7.44 -8.02 -0.10
C LEU A 203 7.29 -9.54 0.06
N LYS A 204 7.54 -10.31 -1.00
CA LYS A 204 7.52 -11.78 -0.95
C LYS A 204 8.56 -12.33 0.01
N GLU A 205 9.79 -11.85 -0.07
CA GLU A 205 10.89 -12.25 0.83
C GLU A 205 10.56 -11.91 2.29
N ASP A 206 10.06 -10.70 2.55
CA ASP A 206 9.64 -10.25 3.87
C ASP A 206 8.55 -11.17 4.45
N ILE A 207 7.56 -11.57 3.63
CA ILE A 207 6.48 -12.49 4.04
C ILE A 207 7.04 -13.87 4.38
N LEU A 208 7.85 -14.45 3.50
CA LEU A 208 8.40 -15.79 3.69
C LEU A 208 9.31 -15.84 4.91
N LYS A 209 10.18 -14.83 5.07
CA LYS A 209 11.07 -14.72 6.22
C LYS A 209 10.28 -14.55 7.52
N THR A 210 9.33 -13.62 7.57
CA THR A 210 8.54 -13.38 8.78
C THR A 210 7.74 -14.61 9.17
N LEU A 211 7.13 -15.30 8.21
CA LEU A 211 6.40 -16.54 8.48
C LEU A 211 7.34 -17.65 8.98
N GLY A 212 8.44 -17.90 8.26
CA GLY A 212 9.39 -18.96 8.58
C GLY A 212 10.06 -18.76 9.94
N ASP A 213 10.64 -17.58 10.17
CA ASP A 213 11.36 -17.26 11.41
C ASP A 213 10.42 -17.33 12.62
N THR A 214 9.20 -16.77 12.52
CA THR A 214 8.23 -16.80 13.61
C THR A 214 7.75 -18.23 13.88
N MET A 215 7.31 -18.98 12.87
CA MET A 215 6.80 -20.35 13.10
C MET A 215 7.88 -21.31 13.61
N GLN A 216 9.11 -21.20 13.09
CA GLN A 216 10.22 -22.01 13.59
C GLN A 216 10.53 -21.72 15.06
N GLU A 217 10.52 -20.44 15.45
CA GLU A 217 10.74 -20.04 16.84
C GLU A 217 9.58 -20.47 17.75
N SER A 218 8.33 -20.29 17.33
CA SER A 218 7.16 -20.73 18.10
C SER A 218 7.19 -22.26 18.30
N ILE A 219 7.54 -23.04 17.28
CA ILE A 219 7.71 -24.49 17.41
C ILE A 219 8.85 -24.82 18.40
N ARG A 220 10.01 -24.16 18.28
CA ARG A 220 11.14 -24.36 19.19
C ARG A 220 10.75 -24.09 20.64
N LEU A 221 10.06 -22.99 20.91
CA LEU A 221 9.59 -22.61 22.25
C LEU A 221 8.55 -23.59 22.78
N SER A 222 7.65 -24.09 21.93
CA SER A 222 6.65 -25.09 22.32
C SER A 222 7.28 -26.42 22.74
N LEU A 223 8.46 -26.76 22.20
CA LEU A 223 9.19 -27.99 22.47
C LEU A 223 10.26 -27.84 23.55
N GLN A 224 10.55 -26.61 24.01
CA GLN A 224 11.44 -26.41 25.15
C GLN A 224 10.74 -26.86 26.42
N GLU A 225 10.95 -28.12 26.78
CA GLU A 225 10.91 -28.53 28.18
C GLU A 225 12.10 -27.88 28.87
N ASP A 226 11.87 -26.78 29.58
CA ASP A 226 12.81 -26.42 30.62
C ASP A 226 12.95 -27.65 31.52
N GLY A 227 14.17 -28.15 31.69
CA GLY A 227 14.50 -29.25 32.61
C GLY A 227 14.25 -28.91 34.09
N GLU A 228 13.53 -27.82 34.35
CA GLU A 228 12.96 -27.42 35.63
C GLU A 228 11.44 -27.44 35.45
N SER A 229 10.74 -28.23 36.27
CA SER A 229 9.30 -28.51 36.12
C SER A 229 8.50 -27.31 35.63
N ILE A 230 7.94 -27.40 34.42
CA ILE A 230 6.97 -26.43 33.91
C ILE A 230 5.88 -26.25 34.99
N PRO A 231 5.61 -25.04 35.48
CA PRO A 231 4.55 -24.83 36.45
C PRO A 231 3.22 -25.27 35.83
N ASP A 232 2.46 -26.10 36.55
CA ASP A 232 1.12 -26.52 36.10
C ASP A 232 0.17 -25.31 36.07
N PHE A 233 -0.07 -24.77 34.88
CA PHE A 233 -0.99 -23.66 34.63
C PHE A 233 -2.41 -24.13 34.22
N SER A 234 -2.74 -25.41 34.42
CA SER A 234 -4.04 -25.96 34.01
C SER A 234 -5.22 -25.21 34.64
N MET A 235 -5.06 -24.78 35.90
CA MET A 235 -6.09 -24.06 36.64
C MET A 235 -6.28 -22.63 36.12
N GLU A 236 -5.20 -21.95 35.76
CA GLU A 236 -5.17 -20.61 35.18
C GLU A 236 -5.81 -20.62 33.79
N LEU A 237 -5.46 -21.61 32.97
CA LEU A 237 -6.07 -21.82 31.66
C LEU A 237 -7.59 -22.03 31.77
N GLU A 238 -8.04 -22.84 32.73
CA GLU A 238 -9.46 -23.10 32.95
C GLU A 238 -10.22 -21.82 33.33
N LYS A 239 -9.62 -20.97 34.18
CA LYS A 239 -10.16 -19.64 34.54
C LYS A 239 -10.25 -18.72 33.31
N VAL A 240 -9.21 -18.66 32.49
CA VAL A 240 -9.20 -17.84 31.26
C VAL A 240 -10.26 -18.32 30.27
N LYS A 241 -10.37 -19.64 30.03
CA LYS A 241 -11.42 -20.25 29.18
C LYS A 241 -12.83 -19.89 29.69
N ARG A 242 -13.07 -19.95 31.01
CA ARG A 242 -14.33 -19.50 31.62
C ARG A 242 -14.61 -18.02 31.35
N HIS A 243 -13.64 -17.14 31.55
CA HIS A 243 -13.82 -15.70 31.32
C HIS A 243 -14.07 -15.37 29.84
N TYR A 244 -13.31 -15.98 28.94
CA TYR A 244 -13.48 -15.81 27.49
C TYR A 244 -14.88 -16.25 27.05
N ASN A 245 -15.34 -17.44 27.49
CA ASN A 245 -16.68 -17.93 27.15
C ASN A 245 -17.78 -17.03 27.71
N LYS A 246 -17.60 -16.47 28.92
CA LYS A 246 -18.54 -15.51 29.52
C LYS A 246 -18.60 -14.21 28.69
N LEU A 247 -17.45 -13.68 28.26
CA LEU A 247 -17.39 -12.49 27.39
C LEU A 247 -18.02 -12.76 26.01
N LYS A 248 -17.76 -13.92 25.42
CA LYS A 248 -18.33 -14.35 24.14
C LYS A 248 -19.85 -14.51 24.19
N GLN A 249 -20.38 -15.01 25.30
CA GLN A 249 -21.83 -15.07 25.54
C GLN A 249 -22.42 -13.68 25.69
N LEU A 250 -21.76 -12.78 26.44
CA LEU A 250 -22.21 -11.39 26.62
C LEU A 250 -22.32 -10.64 25.29
N CYS A 251 -21.31 -10.78 24.41
CA CYS A 251 -21.35 -10.22 23.05
C CYS A 251 -22.46 -10.82 22.17
N SER A 252 -22.90 -12.05 22.42
CA SER A 252 -23.99 -12.70 21.68
C SER A 252 -25.38 -12.27 22.19
N THR A 253 -25.51 -11.89 23.47
CA THR A 253 -26.79 -11.48 24.09
C THR A 253 -27.20 -10.02 23.88
N THR A 254 -26.27 -9.12 23.52
CA THR A 254 -26.60 -7.70 23.31
C THR A 254 -27.49 -7.45 22.08
N THR A 255 -27.68 -8.45 21.22
CA THR A 255 -28.56 -8.34 20.04
C THR A 255 -30.06 -8.48 20.39
N TYR A 256 -30.43 -8.90 21.61
CA TYR A 256 -31.83 -9.16 21.98
C TYR A 256 -32.44 -8.21 23.03
N THR A 257 -31.66 -7.35 23.68
CA THR A 257 -32.17 -6.44 24.74
C THR A 257 -32.39 -5.00 24.28
N GLY A 258 -32.52 -4.76 22.96
CA GLY A 258 -32.75 -3.43 22.38
C GLY A 258 -34.19 -3.07 22.04
N LEU A 259 -35.19 -3.92 22.33
CA LEU A 259 -36.57 -3.71 21.85
C LEU A 259 -37.61 -3.30 22.89
N LEU A 260 -37.28 -3.12 24.17
CA LEU A 260 -38.24 -2.59 25.15
C LEU A 260 -37.54 -1.68 26.16
N GLY A 261 -37.85 -0.38 26.09
CA GLY A 261 -37.40 0.62 27.08
C GLY A 261 -37.11 1.96 26.44
N GLY A 262 -38.16 2.76 26.23
CA GLY A 262 -37.99 4.14 25.78
C GLY A 262 -37.55 5.02 26.95
N GLU A 263 -36.41 5.69 26.79
CA GLU A 263 -36.10 6.92 27.52
C GLU A 263 -35.45 7.93 26.58
N LYS A 264 -35.99 9.16 26.61
CA LYS A 264 -35.50 10.32 25.88
C LYS A 264 -34.13 10.71 26.44
N GLN A 265 -33.11 10.77 25.58
CA GLN A 265 -31.88 11.51 25.89
C GLN A 265 -31.68 12.69 24.95
N GLN A 266 -31.49 13.82 25.59
CA GLN A 266 -31.24 15.15 25.06
C GLN A 266 -29.94 15.16 24.24
N LYS A 267 -29.98 15.70 23.01
CA LYS A 267 -28.78 15.96 22.21
C LYS A 267 -27.91 17.02 22.89
N PRO A 268 -26.60 16.80 23.10
CA PRO A 268 -25.67 17.91 23.23
C PRO A 268 -25.27 18.42 21.83
N ASP A 269 -25.43 19.72 21.65
CA ASP A 269 -24.87 20.49 20.54
C ASP A 269 -23.36 20.64 20.74
N TYR A 270 -22.58 20.13 19.80
CA TYR A 270 -21.15 20.43 19.69
C TYR A 270 -20.87 21.02 18.31
N SER A 271 -21.33 22.26 18.12
CA SER A 271 -20.83 23.14 17.08
C SER A 271 -19.42 23.64 17.44
N LEU A 272 -18.38 22.95 16.96
CA LEU A 272 -17.01 23.46 16.94
C LEU A 272 -16.59 23.75 15.50
N LYS A 273 -16.68 25.04 15.14
CA LYS A 273 -16.10 25.62 13.92
C LYS A 273 -14.59 25.77 14.09
N ILE A 274 -13.79 25.09 13.26
CA ILE A 274 -12.34 25.32 13.09
C ILE A 274 -12.00 25.19 11.57
N PRO A 275 -11.12 26.02 10.99
CA PRO A 275 -11.13 26.44 9.57
C PRO A 275 -10.44 25.45 8.59
N PRO A 276 -10.62 25.61 7.26
CA PRO A 276 -10.11 24.65 6.28
C PRO A 276 -8.63 24.89 5.96
N GLY A 277 -7.78 23.95 6.39
CA GLY A 277 -6.36 23.86 6.04
C GLY A 277 -5.96 22.44 5.65
N THR A 278 -5.60 22.29 4.37
CA THR A 278 -4.74 21.31 3.68
C THR A 278 -4.45 19.95 4.36
N LEU A 279 -4.87 18.85 3.72
CA LEU A 279 -4.01 17.73 3.23
C LEU A 279 -4.87 16.52 2.79
N ILE A 280 -4.50 15.95 1.63
CA ILE A 280 -4.86 14.61 1.15
C ILE A 280 -6.37 14.38 0.87
N ARG A 281 -6.82 14.86 -0.29
CA ARG A 281 -7.95 14.28 -1.02
C ARG A 281 -7.44 13.98 -2.42
N ASP A 282 -7.05 12.72 -2.61
CA ASP A 282 -6.99 11.99 -3.89
C ASP A 282 -6.49 10.54 -3.66
N MET A 283 -6.10 10.18 -2.43
CA MET A 283 -5.94 8.78 -2.00
C MET A 283 -7.21 8.14 -1.40
N ARG A 284 -8.37 8.79 -1.56
CA ARG A 284 -9.62 8.33 -0.94
C ARG A 284 -10.37 7.25 -1.74
N ILE A 285 -9.74 6.72 -2.79
CA ILE A 285 -10.21 5.55 -3.55
C ILE A 285 -9.53 4.25 -3.05
N TRP A 286 -8.58 4.36 -2.10
CA TRP A 286 -7.74 3.22 -1.66
C TRP A 286 -7.65 3.07 -0.13
N SER A 287 -8.73 3.37 0.59
CA SER A 287 -8.81 3.27 2.07
C SER A 287 -9.90 2.32 2.54
#